data_AF-A0A7U9NHU3-F1
#
_entry.id   AF-A0A7U9NHU3-F1
#
_cell.length_a   1.000
_cell.length_b   1.000
_cell.length_c   1.000
_cell.angle_alpha   90.00
_cell.angle_beta   90.00
_cell.angle_gamma   90.00
#
_symmetry.space_group_name_H-M   'P 1'
#
loop_
_entity.id
_entity.type
_entity.pdbx_description
1 polymer ?
#
loop_
_entity_poly.entity_id
_entity_poly.type
_entity_poly.pdbx_seq_one_letter_code
_entity_poly.pdbx_strand_id
1 'polypeptide(L)'
;MAEAYVTLAEAAELEGVKYKTMAQRLSRKKQAFETKTEKSETGGKDVVLVAVSSLSKQARNAWKEREKLKSFTEGVPEGQEAAEQKPDVPWYVNMDIDWYIENYKERYYKAVELGNVVRKFLQYDEGDRTKYAEEFAQKHLGKGQRTLYRYTKAYLEASAWADKLQKEDGAGYEFFKVLCLCRKPKETGCFPSIKPEVKQVIKNIWFNEDFARNQGTREMLYEKLTAIANINLTAGMPEWGKIPSYQTVVRYINYLMEDENMRNAYFLASRGTREYKNKVMVKGSRDTKGLQVMQIVMGDEHTFDCWVSYKQPNGKVIAIKPHLAAWVDMRSRVIMGDVLCKDANSDILKQSLLKMIYSEPGGVPEYLYIDYTDVLTIPTF
;
A
#
# COMPACT_ATOMS: atom_id res chain seq x y z
N MET A 1 43.40 -1.67 -18.03
CA MET A 1 42.40 -0.99 -17.18
C MET A 1 43.13 -0.55 -15.93
N ALA A 2 42.91 0.69 -15.46
CA ALA A 2 43.45 1.13 -14.17
C ALA A 2 42.95 0.16 -13.08
N GLU A 3 43.85 -0.26 -12.21
CA GLU A 3 43.52 -1.20 -11.16
C GLU A 3 42.70 -0.51 -10.06
N ALA A 4 41.50 -1.02 -9.79
CA ALA A 4 40.61 -0.49 -8.77
C ALA A 4 40.90 -1.17 -7.42
N TYR A 5 40.90 -0.37 -6.35
CA TYR A 5 41.17 -0.81 -5.00
C TYR A 5 39.95 -0.56 -4.12
N VAL A 6 39.64 -1.52 -3.24
CA VAL A 6 38.54 -1.43 -2.25
C VAL A 6 39.08 -1.63 -0.85
N THR A 7 38.39 -1.10 0.16
CA THR A 7 38.81 -1.29 1.55
C THR A 7 38.73 -2.77 1.97
N LEU A 8 39.50 -3.17 2.98
CA LEU A 8 39.44 -4.53 3.52
C LEU A 8 38.02 -4.92 4.00
N ALA A 9 37.24 -3.95 4.50
CA ALA A 9 35.84 -4.15 4.86
C ALA A 9 34.97 -4.42 3.63
N GLU A 10 35.06 -3.59 2.58
CA GLU A 10 34.32 -3.80 1.34
C GLU A 10 34.73 -5.09 0.63
N ALA A 11 36.01 -5.46 0.65
CA ALA A 11 36.50 -6.73 0.13
C ALA A 11 35.87 -7.92 0.87
N ALA A 12 35.72 -7.83 2.19
CA ALA A 12 35.07 -8.86 3.00
C ALA A 12 33.57 -8.99 2.66
N GLU A 13 32.87 -7.87 2.46
CA GLU A 13 31.47 -7.85 2.01
C GLU A 13 31.31 -8.51 0.64
N LEU A 14 32.13 -8.13 -0.35
CA LEU A 14 32.06 -8.65 -1.71
C LEU A 14 32.34 -10.16 -1.77
N GLU A 15 33.19 -10.66 -0.88
CA GLU A 15 33.51 -12.09 -0.74
C GLU A 15 32.52 -12.84 0.16
N GLY A 16 31.54 -12.16 0.75
CA GLY A 16 30.53 -12.76 1.64
C GLY A 16 31.12 -13.35 2.92
N VAL A 17 32.23 -12.80 3.43
CA VAL A 17 32.92 -13.27 4.63
C VAL A 17 33.01 -12.19 5.70
N LYS A 18 33.18 -12.60 6.96
CA LYS A 18 33.44 -11.64 8.05
C LYS A 18 34.79 -10.96 7.85
N TYR A 19 34.88 -9.68 8.26
CA TYR A 19 36.12 -8.89 8.20
C TYR A 19 37.36 -9.64 8.71
N LYS A 20 37.27 -10.25 9.91
CA LYS A 20 38.38 -11.02 10.50
C LYS A 20 38.80 -12.21 9.63
N THR A 21 37.86 -12.86 8.95
CA THR A 21 38.14 -13.97 8.04
C THR A 21 38.89 -13.47 6.81
N MET A 22 38.49 -12.32 6.25
CA MET A 22 39.20 -11.72 5.11
C MET A 22 40.62 -11.28 5.49
N ALA A 23 40.77 -10.64 6.65
CA ALA A 23 42.07 -10.26 7.20
C ALA A 23 43.00 -11.48 7.38
N GLN A 24 42.46 -12.60 7.88
CA GLN A 24 43.21 -13.86 8.01
C GLN A 24 43.59 -14.47 6.65
N ARG A 25 42.71 -14.41 5.65
CA ARG A 25 43.00 -14.91 4.29
C ARG A 25 44.17 -14.15 3.65
N LEU A 26 44.16 -12.82 3.78
CA LEU A 26 45.25 -11.95 3.35
C LEU A 26 46.57 -12.26 4.06
N SER A 27 46.53 -12.50 5.37
CA SER A 27 47.73 -12.87 6.12
C SER A 27 48.30 -14.23 5.71
N ARG A 28 47.45 -15.21 5.38
CA ARG A 28 47.84 -16.60 5.08
C ARG A 28 48.24 -16.83 3.63
N LYS A 29 47.62 -16.11 2.69
CA LYS A 29 47.85 -16.23 1.24
C LYS A 29 48.29 -14.89 0.64
N LYS A 30 49.38 -14.32 1.16
CA LYS A 30 49.89 -13.00 0.74
C LYS A 30 50.18 -12.89 -0.77
N GLN A 31 50.56 -14.00 -1.42
CA GLN A 31 50.83 -14.01 -2.87
C GLN A 31 49.57 -14.04 -3.74
N ALA A 32 48.39 -14.34 -3.16
CA ALA A 32 47.14 -14.45 -3.91
C ALA A 32 46.34 -13.14 -3.96
N PHE A 33 46.69 -12.16 -3.14
CA PHE A 33 46.00 -10.88 -3.04
C PHE A 33 46.97 -9.73 -3.25
N GLU A 34 46.60 -8.79 -4.11
CA GLU A 34 47.36 -7.56 -4.33
C GLU A 34 46.82 -6.48 -3.40
N THR A 35 47.69 -5.89 -2.56
CA THR A 35 47.27 -4.91 -1.54
C THR A 35 48.15 -3.68 -1.50
N LYS A 36 47.53 -2.54 -1.21
CA LYS A 36 48.18 -1.27 -0.92
C LYS A 36 47.83 -0.85 0.50
N THR A 37 48.76 -0.25 1.22
CA THR A 37 48.52 0.32 2.56
C THR A 37 48.59 1.84 2.48
N GLU A 38 47.60 2.51 3.06
CA GLU A 38 47.55 3.96 3.15
C GLU A 38 47.56 4.37 4.63
N LYS A 39 48.39 5.37 4.96
CA LYS A 39 48.51 5.88 6.33
C LYS A 39 47.24 6.62 6.70
N SER A 40 46.68 6.31 7.87
CA SER A 40 45.51 7.00 8.39
C SER A 40 45.88 8.42 8.84
N GLU A 41 45.19 9.43 8.32
CA GLU A 41 45.41 10.85 8.67
C GLU A 41 45.00 11.19 10.11
N THR A 42 44.12 10.39 10.71
CA THR A 42 43.50 10.64 12.02
C THR A 42 44.10 9.85 13.19
N GLY A 43 45.26 9.22 13.00
CA GLY A 43 45.95 8.48 14.06
C GLY A 43 45.28 7.14 14.38
N GLY A 44 45.59 6.12 13.59
CA GLY A 44 45.08 4.75 13.72
C GLY A 44 45.92 3.77 12.92
N LYS A 45 45.52 2.48 12.89
CA LYS A 45 46.19 1.47 12.04
C LYS A 45 46.01 1.81 10.56
N ASP A 46 47.04 1.59 9.76
CA ASP A 46 47.02 1.81 8.30
C ASP A 46 45.83 1.10 7.65
N VAL A 47 45.20 1.78 6.69
CA VAL A 47 44.07 1.25 5.93
C VAL A 47 44.64 0.32 4.85
N VAL A 48 44.24 -0.94 4.90
CA VAL A 48 44.60 -1.94 3.89
C VAL A 48 43.56 -1.89 2.77
N LEU A 49 44.02 -1.54 1.58
CA LEU A 49 43.28 -1.59 0.34
C LEU A 49 43.63 -2.88 -0.42
N VAL A 50 42.63 -3.52 -1.01
CA VAL A 50 42.75 -4.76 -1.76
C VAL A 50 42.36 -4.51 -3.22
N ALA A 51 43.19 -4.95 -4.16
CA ALA A 51 42.90 -4.82 -5.57
C ALA A 51 41.71 -5.71 -5.96
N VAL A 52 40.73 -5.13 -6.65
CA VAL A 52 39.53 -5.84 -7.10
C VAL A 52 39.88 -6.99 -8.05
N SER A 53 40.95 -6.84 -8.83
CA SER A 53 41.52 -7.87 -9.73
C SER A 53 41.80 -9.20 -9.02
N SER A 54 42.28 -9.11 -7.76
CA SER A 54 42.70 -10.24 -6.92
C SER A 54 41.56 -10.91 -6.13
N LEU A 55 40.35 -10.34 -6.18
CA LEU A 55 39.15 -10.93 -5.58
C LEU A 55 38.54 -12.05 -6.44
N SER A 56 37.69 -12.87 -5.82
CA SER A 56 36.95 -13.91 -6.51
C SER A 56 36.15 -13.35 -7.69
N LYS A 57 35.87 -14.19 -8.69
CA LYS A 57 35.11 -13.78 -9.88
C LYS A 57 33.70 -13.29 -9.50
N GLN A 58 33.11 -13.85 -8.45
CA GLN A 58 31.85 -13.41 -7.87
C GLN A 58 31.97 -12.00 -7.28
N ALA A 59 32.98 -11.77 -6.42
CA ALA A 59 33.25 -10.48 -5.82
C ALA A 59 33.51 -9.38 -6.86
N ARG A 60 34.27 -9.70 -7.91
CA ARG A 60 34.52 -8.79 -9.05
C ARG A 60 33.25 -8.40 -9.80
N ASN A 61 32.33 -9.33 -10.01
CA ASN A 61 31.06 -9.04 -10.69
C ASN A 61 30.12 -8.21 -9.79
N ALA A 62 30.05 -8.53 -8.50
CA ALA A 62 29.28 -7.75 -7.54
C ALA A 62 29.79 -6.30 -7.44
N TRP A 63 31.12 -6.11 -7.42
CA TRP A 63 31.72 -4.78 -7.45
C TRP A 63 31.36 -3.99 -8.70
N LYS A 64 31.42 -4.61 -9.89
CA LYS A 64 31.03 -3.95 -11.15
C LYS A 64 29.59 -3.45 -11.14
N GLU A 65 28.65 -4.22 -10.59
CA GLU A 65 27.25 -3.78 -10.50
C GLU A 65 27.07 -2.67 -9.43
N ARG A 66 27.79 -2.74 -8.30
CA ARG A 66 27.81 -1.64 -7.31
C ARG A 66 28.34 -0.34 -7.91
N GLU A 67 29.47 -0.39 -8.63
CA GLU A 67 30.05 0.80 -9.29
C GLU A 67 29.13 1.35 -10.38
N LYS A 68 28.48 0.47 -11.14
CA LYS A 68 27.48 0.87 -12.11
C LYS A 68 26.35 1.65 -11.42
N LEU A 69 25.81 1.17 -10.29
CA LEU A 69 24.79 1.91 -9.53
C LEU A 69 25.31 3.24 -8.96
N LYS A 70 26.56 3.30 -8.47
CA LYS A 70 27.17 4.56 -8.01
C LYS A 70 27.30 5.58 -9.13
N SER A 71 27.77 5.17 -10.31
CA SER A 71 27.92 6.05 -11.47
C SER A 71 26.60 6.70 -11.93
N PHE A 72 25.46 6.02 -11.70
CA PHE A 72 24.13 6.57 -11.96
C PHE A 72 23.63 7.57 -10.89
N THR A 73 24.26 7.60 -9.71
CA THR A 73 23.79 8.40 -8.56
C THR A 73 24.71 9.58 -8.24
N GLU A 74 26.02 9.47 -8.53
CA GLU A 74 27.01 10.52 -8.28
C GLU A 74 27.20 11.47 -9.49
N GLY A 75 26.55 11.19 -10.63
CA GLY A 75 26.70 11.91 -11.90
C GLY A 75 25.70 13.03 -12.18
N VAL A 76 24.94 13.53 -11.20
CA VAL A 76 24.01 14.65 -11.39
C VAL A 76 24.57 15.90 -10.69
N PRO A 77 25.16 16.86 -11.42
CA PRO A 77 25.39 18.19 -10.87
C PRO A 77 24.05 18.83 -10.55
N GLU A 78 23.89 19.36 -9.33
CA GLU A 78 22.75 20.22 -9.00
C GLU A 78 22.70 21.37 -10.02
N GLY A 79 21.63 21.43 -10.82
CA GLY A 79 21.31 22.60 -11.64
C GLY A 79 21.45 22.49 -13.16
N GLN A 80 21.52 21.30 -13.76
CA GLN A 80 21.32 21.17 -15.22
C GLN A 80 20.19 20.18 -15.52
N GLU A 81 19.13 20.69 -16.16
CA GLU A 81 18.09 19.88 -16.82
C GLU A 81 18.70 19.12 -18.01
N ALA A 82 19.50 18.10 -17.73
CA ALA A 82 19.83 17.08 -18.70
C ALA A 82 18.64 16.11 -18.76
N ALA A 83 17.83 16.28 -19.81
CA ALA A 83 16.80 15.35 -20.20
C ALA A 83 17.40 14.01 -20.67
N GLU A 84 18.05 13.24 -19.81
CA GLU A 84 18.53 11.90 -20.13
C GLU A 84 18.47 10.98 -18.89
N GLN A 85 17.38 10.21 -18.84
CA GLN A 85 17.18 8.96 -18.08
C GLN A 85 17.52 9.01 -16.58
N LYS A 86 16.54 9.44 -15.77
CA LYS A 86 16.44 8.99 -14.37
C LYS A 86 16.60 7.46 -14.33
N PRO A 87 17.43 6.89 -13.43
CA PRO A 87 17.59 5.44 -13.35
C PRO A 87 16.21 4.80 -13.15
N ASP A 88 15.81 3.89 -14.05
CA ASP A 88 14.57 3.12 -13.92
C ASP A 88 14.73 2.22 -12.70
N VAL A 89 14.28 2.71 -11.55
CA VAL A 89 14.33 2.00 -10.27
C VAL A 89 13.59 0.67 -10.46
N PRO A 90 14.25 -0.48 -10.25
CA PRO A 90 13.60 -1.76 -10.47
C PRO A 90 12.31 -1.88 -9.66
N TRP A 91 11.28 -2.46 -10.27
CA TRP A 91 9.92 -2.51 -9.68
C TRP A 91 9.86 -3.09 -8.26
N TYR A 92 10.81 -3.96 -7.90
CA TYR A 92 10.85 -4.64 -6.61
C TYR A 92 11.40 -3.75 -5.48
N VAL A 93 12.03 -2.62 -5.80
CA VAL A 93 12.61 -1.70 -4.82
C VAL A 93 11.52 -0.98 -4.02
N ASN A 94 10.44 -0.58 -4.69
CA ASN A 94 9.31 0.12 -4.08
C ASN A 94 8.12 -0.82 -3.76
N MET A 95 8.33 -2.13 -3.85
CA MET A 95 7.27 -3.12 -3.64
C MET A 95 7.20 -3.51 -2.17
N ASP A 96 5.99 -3.49 -1.62
CA ASP A 96 5.71 -4.09 -0.31
C ASP A 96 5.81 -5.63 -0.41
N ILE A 97 6.74 -6.19 0.36
CA ILE A 97 7.00 -7.63 0.38
C ILE A 97 5.84 -8.43 0.97
N ASP A 98 5.21 -7.94 2.03
CA ASP A 98 4.13 -8.65 2.72
C ASP A 98 2.92 -8.71 1.80
N TRP A 99 2.59 -7.59 1.16
CA TRP A 99 1.57 -7.55 0.12
C TRP A 99 1.88 -8.49 -1.05
N TYR A 100 3.13 -8.53 -1.54
CA TYR A 100 3.50 -9.43 -2.64
C TYR A 100 3.33 -10.90 -2.25
N ILE A 101 3.77 -11.29 -1.05
CA ILE A 101 3.68 -12.67 -0.57
C ILE A 101 2.22 -13.07 -0.38
N GLU A 102 1.37 -12.19 0.14
CA GLU A 102 -0.06 -12.44 0.31
C GLU A 102 -0.75 -12.69 -1.05
N ASN A 103 -0.46 -11.86 -2.05
CA ASN A 103 -1.12 -11.92 -3.35
C ASN A 103 -0.50 -12.94 -4.32
N TYR A 104 0.79 -13.27 -4.17
CA TYR A 104 1.55 -14.09 -5.12
C TYR A 104 2.42 -15.16 -4.44
N LYS A 105 1.94 -15.72 -3.33
CA LYS A 105 2.63 -16.71 -2.48
C LYS A 105 3.39 -17.78 -3.27
N GLU A 106 2.72 -18.50 -4.17
CA GLU A 106 3.36 -19.56 -4.95
C GLU A 106 4.49 -19.06 -5.86
N ARG A 107 4.34 -17.85 -6.42
CA ARG A 107 5.37 -17.26 -7.30
C ARG A 107 6.61 -16.92 -6.49
N TYR A 108 6.40 -16.37 -5.28
CA TYR A 108 7.48 -16.05 -4.38
C TYR A 108 8.29 -17.30 -4.00
N TYR A 109 7.64 -18.38 -3.54
CA TYR A 109 8.35 -19.61 -3.19
C TYR A 109 9.07 -20.26 -4.38
N LYS A 110 8.47 -20.25 -5.58
CA LYS A 110 9.16 -20.70 -6.80
C LYS A 110 10.40 -19.85 -7.11
N ALA A 111 10.34 -18.55 -6.83
CA ALA A 111 11.49 -17.65 -7.01
C ALA A 111 12.58 -17.86 -5.94
N VAL A 112 12.23 -18.25 -4.71
CA VAL A 112 13.21 -18.64 -3.67
C VAL A 112 14.04 -19.84 -4.15
N GLU A 113 13.37 -20.89 -4.65
CA GLU A 113 14.06 -22.06 -5.19
C GLU A 113 14.93 -21.72 -6.40
N LEU A 114 14.41 -20.88 -7.30
CA LEU A 114 15.18 -20.37 -8.44
C LEU A 114 16.41 -19.57 -7.98
N GLY A 115 16.28 -18.78 -6.92
CA GLY A 115 17.39 -18.04 -6.32
C GLY A 115 18.49 -18.97 -5.80
N ASN A 116 18.13 -20.10 -5.19
CA ASN A 116 19.10 -21.12 -4.76
C ASN A 116 19.88 -21.71 -5.96
N VAL A 117 19.19 -21.98 -7.07
CA VAL A 117 19.82 -22.47 -8.32
C VAL A 117 20.80 -21.42 -8.88
N VAL A 118 20.39 -20.15 -8.95
CA VAL A 118 21.26 -19.05 -9.41
C VAL A 118 22.47 -18.88 -8.51
N ARG A 119 22.29 -18.94 -7.17
CA ARG A 119 23.40 -18.87 -6.21
C ARG A 119 24.40 -20.00 -6.40
N LYS A 120 23.93 -21.23 -6.64
CA LYS A 120 24.79 -22.38 -6.93
C LYS A 120 25.59 -22.18 -8.22
N PHE A 121 24.98 -21.61 -9.26
CA PHE A 121 25.70 -21.28 -10.50
C PHE A 121 26.75 -20.18 -10.31
N LEU A 122 26.46 -19.18 -9.46
CA LEU A 122 27.41 -18.10 -9.16
C LEU A 122 28.68 -18.58 -8.43
N GLN A 123 28.57 -19.65 -7.66
CA GLN A 123 29.69 -20.28 -6.94
C GLN A 123 30.63 -21.09 -7.84
N TYR A 124 30.24 -21.37 -9.09
CA TYR A 124 31.07 -22.15 -10.01
C TYR A 124 32.19 -21.29 -10.62
N ASP A 125 33.44 -21.66 -10.35
CA ASP A 125 34.65 -20.96 -10.80
C ASP A 125 35.62 -21.84 -11.64
N GLU A 126 35.32 -23.12 -11.83
CA GLU A 126 36.16 -24.09 -12.54
C GLU A 126 35.78 -24.26 -14.03
N GLY A 127 36.67 -24.81 -14.86
CA GLY A 127 36.33 -25.36 -16.19
C GLY A 127 35.75 -24.42 -17.26
N ASP A 128 35.20 -25.03 -18.33
CA ASP A 128 34.52 -24.31 -19.43
C ASP A 128 33.11 -23.89 -18.98
N ARG A 129 33.01 -22.63 -18.55
CA ARG A 129 31.77 -22.04 -18.03
C ARG A 129 30.61 -22.09 -19.02
N THR A 130 30.87 -22.07 -20.33
CA THR A 130 29.81 -22.02 -21.34
C THR A 130 29.10 -23.37 -21.43
N LYS A 131 29.87 -24.46 -21.54
CA LYS A 131 29.34 -25.83 -21.51
C LYS A 131 28.66 -26.14 -20.19
N TYR A 132 29.29 -25.77 -19.07
CA TYR A 132 28.70 -25.94 -17.75
C TYR A 132 27.38 -25.17 -17.62
N ALA A 133 27.30 -23.92 -18.10
CA ALA A 133 26.07 -23.13 -18.03
C ALA A 133 24.93 -23.76 -18.83
N GLU A 134 25.23 -24.38 -19.98
CA GLU A 134 24.25 -25.07 -20.81
C GLU A 134 23.70 -26.34 -20.13
N GLU A 135 24.59 -27.22 -19.67
CA GLU A 135 24.21 -28.43 -18.94
C GLU A 135 23.50 -28.11 -17.61
N PHE A 136 24.00 -27.13 -16.86
CA PHE A 136 23.42 -26.70 -15.59
C PHE A 136 22.03 -26.10 -15.79
N ALA A 137 21.85 -25.23 -16.79
CA ALA A 137 20.55 -24.65 -17.11
C ALA A 137 19.54 -25.73 -17.53
N GLN A 138 19.97 -26.71 -18.33
CA GLN A 138 19.09 -27.80 -18.76
C GLN A 138 18.68 -28.68 -17.56
N LYS A 139 19.64 -29.06 -16.70
CA LYS A 139 19.41 -29.93 -15.55
C LYS A 139 18.54 -29.29 -14.46
N HIS A 140 18.78 -28.02 -14.14
CA HIS A 140 18.16 -27.36 -12.99
C HIS A 140 17.00 -26.43 -13.35
N LEU A 141 16.92 -25.94 -14.59
CA LEU A 141 15.84 -25.04 -15.02
C LEU A 141 14.96 -25.63 -16.13
N GLY A 142 15.42 -26.67 -16.84
CA GLY A 142 14.81 -27.14 -18.08
C GLY A 142 14.82 -26.07 -19.18
N LYS A 143 15.81 -25.15 -19.15
CA LYS A 143 15.93 -24.00 -20.04
C LYS A 143 17.36 -23.87 -20.56
N GLY A 144 17.55 -23.08 -21.61
CA GLY A 144 18.88 -22.78 -22.16
C GLY A 144 19.70 -21.78 -21.33
N GLN A 145 21.01 -21.81 -21.53
CA GLN A 145 22.02 -20.95 -20.87
C GLN A 145 21.70 -19.46 -20.90
N ARG A 146 21.10 -18.94 -21.98
CA ARG A 146 20.71 -17.51 -22.09
C ARG A 146 19.74 -17.09 -20.98
N THR A 147 18.83 -17.97 -20.58
CA THR A 147 17.87 -17.66 -19.50
C THR A 147 18.56 -17.66 -18.14
N LEU A 148 19.48 -18.61 -17.90
CA LEU A 148 20.29 -18.67 -16.69
C LEU A 148 21.12 -17.40 -16.50
N TYR A 149 21.78 -16.93 -17.56
CA TYR A 149 22.53 -15.67 -17.53
C TYR A 149 21.65 -14.45 -17.26
N ARG A 150 20.43 -14.39 -17.82
CA ARG A 150 19.47 -13.32 -17.53
C ARG A 150 19.08 -13.29 -16.06
N TYR A 151 18.78 -14.45 -15.46
CA TYR A 151 18.48 -14.55 -14.03
C TYR A 151 19.67 -14.17 -13.16
N THR A 152 20.87 -14.61 -13.55
CA THR A 152 22.12 -14.27 -12.85
C THR A 152 22.36 -12.76 -12.85
N LYS A 153 22.15 -12.10 -13.99
CA LYS A 153 22.26 -10.65 -14.12
C LYS A 153 21.25 -9.92 -13.20
N ALA A 154 19.98 -10.32 -13.26
CA ALA A 154 18.93 -9.74 -12.42
C ALA A 154 19.22 -9.93 -10.92
N TYR A 155 19.73 -11.09 -10.53
CA TYR A 155 20.10 -11.40 -9.13
C TYR A 155 21.27 -10.54 -8.63
N LEU A 156 22.29 -10.31 -9.45
CA LEU A 156 23.43 -9.45 -9.10
C LEU A 156 23.01 -7.98 -8.99
N GLU A 157 22.18 -7.49 -9.91
CA GLU A 157 21.61 -6.15 -9.86
C GLU A 157 20.76 -5.94 -8.58
N ALA A 158 19.88 -6.90 -8.26
CA ALA A 158 19.09 -6.86 -7.04
C ALA A 158 19.95 -6.93 -5.76
N SER A 159 21.05 -7.67 -5.80
CA SER A 159 22.02 -7.71 -4.69
C SER A 159 22.66 -6.34 -4.47
N ALA A 160 23.07 -5.67 -5.54
CA ALA A 160 23.68 -4.36 -5.45
C ALA A 160 22.68 -3.28 -4.96
N TRP A 161 21.39 -3.38 -5.34
CA TRP A 161 20.33 -2.54 -4.80
C TRP A 161 20.07 -2.78 -3.31
N ALA A 162 20.05 -4.05 -2.88
CA ALA A 162 19.89 -4.40 -1.47
C ALA A 162 21.04 -3.85 -0.61
N ASP A 163 22.28 -3.99 -1.10
CA ASP A 163 23.47 -3.45 -0.43
C ASP A 163 23.43 -1.93 -0.32
N LYS A 164 22.93 -1.24 -1.37
CA LYS A 164 22.81 0.21 -1.39
C LYS A 164 21.83 0.70 -0.33
N LEU A 165 20.59 0.20 -0.34
CA LEU A 165 19.58 0.66 0.62
C LEU A 165 19.95 0.28 2.06
N GLN A 166 20.52 -0.91 2.27
CA GLN A 166 21.00 -1.31 3.59
C GLN A 166 22.06 -0.34 4.15
N LYS A 167 22.89 0.29 3.31
CA LYS A 167 23.84 1.32 3.73
C LYS A 167 23.17 2.67 4.03
N GLU A 168 22.03 2.95 3.40
CA GLU A 168 21.28 4.19 3.58
C GLU A 168 20.43 4.19 4.86
N ASP A 169 19.75 3.09 5.17
CA ASP A 169 18.79 3.01 6.29
C ASP A 169 19.06 1.89 7.33
N GLY A 170 20.02 0.99 7.07
CA GLY A 170 20.36 -0.12 7.95
C GLY A 170 19.41 -1.33 7.89
N ALA A 171 18.37 -1.32 7.06
CA ALA A 171 17.39 -2.41 6.95
C ALA A 171 17.87 -3.55 6.03
N GLY A 172 17.28 -4.74 6.20
CA GLY A 172 17.65 -5.93 5.43
C GLY A 172 16.82 -6.09 4.16
N TYR A 173 17.47 -5.98 2.99
CA TYR A 173 16.83 -6.02 1.66
C TYR A 173 17.12 -7.30 0.85
N GLU A 174 17.53 -8.39 1.50
CA GLU A 174 17.91 -9.64 0.83
C GLU A 174 16.79 -10.21 -0.07
N PHE A 175 15.54 -9.90 0.27
CA PHE A 175 14.36 -10.32 -0.46
C PHE A 175 14.27 -9.75 -1.89
N PHE A 176 14.98 -8.66 -2.21
CA PHE A 176 15.09 -8.17 -3.60
C PHE A 176 15.64 -9.25 -4.54
N LYS A 177 16.57 -10.08 -4.07
CA LYS A 177 17.16 -11.16 -4.85
C LYS A 177 16.15 -12.26 -5.20
N VAL A 178 15.07 -12.37 -4.43
CA VAL A 178 13.93 -13.25 -4.72
C VAL A 178 12.95 -12.53 -5.64
N LEU A 179 12.56 -11.29 -5.30
CA LEU A 179 11.60 -10.52 -6.09
C LEU A 179 12.07 -10.24 -7.52
N CYS A 180 13.37 -10.05 -7.77
CA CYS A 180 13.88 -9.86 -9.14
C CYS A 180 13.67 -11.08 -10.05
N LEU A 181 13.51 -12.27 -9.47
CA LEU A 181 13.22 -13.52 -10.17
C LEU A 181 11.72 -13.78 -10.30
N CYS A 182 10.91 -13.04 -9.56
CA CYS A 182 9.47 -13.03 -9.68
C CYS A 182 9.01 -12.25 -10.92
N ARG A 183 7.78 -12.53 -11.37
CA ARG A 183 7.10 -11.69 -12.36
C ARG A 183 6.58 -10.43 -11.67
N LYS A 184 6.87 -9.24 -12.23
CA LYS A 184 6.28 -7.96 -11.81
C LYS A 184 4.74 -8.12 -11.71
N PRO A 185 4.12 -7.72 -10.59
CA PRO A 185 2.67 -7.67 -10.47
C PRO A 185 2.09 -6.85 -11.63
N LYS A 186 0.92 -7.24 -12.10
CA LYS A 186 0.20 -6.37 -13.03
C LYS A 186 -0.36 -5.23 -12.19
N GLU A 187 -0.14 -3.99 -12.62
CA GLU A 187 -0.80 -2.83 -12.04
C GLU A 187 -2.32 -3.04 -12.15
N THR A 188 -2.98 -3.08 -10.99
CA THR A 188 -4.44 -3.17 -10.88
C THR A 188 -5.05 -1.84 -11.30
N GLY A 189 -6.26 -1.85 -11.87
CA GLY A 189 -6.91 -0.63 -12.34
C GLY A 189 -6.38 -0.08 -13.67
N CYS A 190 -5.39 -0.71 -14.31
CA CYS A 190 -4.93 -0.33 -15.63
C CYS A 190 -5.81 -0.96 -16.73
N PHE A 191 -6.45 -0.11 -17.54
CA PHE A 191 -7.28 -0.50 -18.68
C PHE A 191 -6.69 0.02 -20.00
N PRO A 192 -5.51 -0.48 -20.45
CA PRO A 192 -4.82 0.04 -21.63
C PRO A 192 -5.61 -0.19 -22.94
N SER A 193 -6.52 -1.16 -22.94
CA SER A 193 -7.40 -1.45 -24.06
C SER A 193 -8.58 -0.50 -24.18
N ILE A 194 -8.85 0.34 -23.18
CA ILE A 194 -9.94 1.33 -23.22
C ILE A 194 -9.32 2.70 -23.45
N LYS A 195 -9.63 3.31 -24.60
CA LYS A 195 -9.18 4.67 -24.94
C LYS A 195 -9.81 5.71 -24.00
N PRO A 196 -9.16 6.86 -23.76
CA PRO A 196 -9.68 7.90 -22.88
C PRO A 196 -11.12 8.36 -23.23
N GLU A 197 -11.42 8.50 -24.52
CA GLU A 197 -12.73 8.94 -25.02
C GLU A 197 -13.81 7.90 -24.69
N VAL A 198 -13.48 6.62 -24.87
CA VAL A 198 -14.36 5.49 -24.54
C VAL A 198 -14.59 5.39 -23.04
N LYS A 199 -13.56 5.62 -22.21
CA LYS A 199 -13.70 5.70 -20.74
C LYS A 199 -14.70 6.78 -20.35
N GLN A 200 -14.59 7.96 -20.95
CA GLN A 200 -15.49 9.07 -20.66
C GLN A 200 -16.92 8.75 -21.07
N VAL A 201 -17.14 8.13 -22.22
CA VAL A 201 -18.49 7.71 -22.65
C VAL A 201 -19.07 6.64 -21.71
N ILE A 202 -18.27 5.66 -21.28
CA ILE A 202 -18.71 4.67 -20.28
C ILE A 202 -19.16 5.36 -18.99
N LYS A 203 -18.37 6.33 -18.48
CA LYS A 203 -18.75 7.12 -17.29
C LYS A 203 -20.04 7.91 -17.55
N ASN A 204 -20.13 8.60 -18.69
CA ASN A 204 -21.31 9.40 -19.04
C ASN A 204 -22.58 8.55 -19.10
N ILE A 205 -22.51 7.31 -19.62
CA ILE A 205 -23.65 6.39 -19.62
C ILE A 205 -23.96 5.90 -18.20
N TRP A 206 -22.95 5.40 -17.48
CA TRP A 206 -23.13 4.74 -16.19
C TRP A 206 -23.66 5.67 -15.10
N PHE A 207 -23.19 6.92 -15.08
CA PHE A 207 -23.59 7.95 -14.12
C PHE A 207 -24.68 8.89 -14.64
N ASN A 208 -25.21 8.64 -15.84
CA ASN A 208 -26.40 9.37 -16.29
C ASN A 208 -27.57 9.08 -15.34
N GLU A 209 -28.29 10.14 -14.96
CA GLU A 209 -29.37 10.05 -13.98
C GLU A 209 -30.48 9.09 -14.41
N ASP A 210 -30.93 9.17 -15.66
CA ASP A 210 -31.99 8.28 -16.17
C ASP A 210 -31.53 6.83 -16.24
N PHE A 211 -30.27 6.60 -16.65
CA PHE A 211 -29.69 5.26 -16.69
C PHE A 211 -29.58 4.65 -15.28
N ALA A 212 -29.05 5.42 -14.33
CA ALA A 212 -28.84 4.97 -12.96
C ALA A 212 -30.15 4.79 -12.20
N ARG A 213 -31.12 5.70 -12.37
CA ARG A 213 -32.45 5.63 -11.74
C ARG A 213 -33.24 4.41 -12.20
N ASN A 214 -33.08 4.02 -13.46
CA ASN A 214 -33.68 2.81 -14.03
C ASN A 214 -32.88 1.53 -13.75
N GLN A 215 -31.87 1.56 -12.87
CA GLN A 215 -31.02 0.41 -12.54
C GLN A 215 -30.39 -0.24 -13.77
N GLY A 216 -29.91 0.58 -14.72
CA GLY A 216 -29.32 0.11 -15.96
C GLY A 216 -28.20 -0.92 -15.72
N THR A 217 -28.27 -2.05 -16.42
CA THR A 217 -27.33 -3.15 -16.25
C THR A 217 -26.04 -2.92 -17.04
N ARG A 218 -25.02 -3.75 -16.79
CA ARG A 218 -23.75 -3.68 -17.54
C ARG A 218 -23.95 -4.05 -19.01
N GLU A 219 -24.89 -4.94 -19.30
CA GLU A 219 -25.32 -5.30 -20.65
C GLU A 219 -25.93 -4.08 -21.36
N MET A 220 -26.88 -3.40 -20.72
CA MET A 220 -27.52 -2.20 -21.28
C MET A 220 -26.51 -1.08 -21.54
N LEU A 221 -25.53 -0.90 -20.65
CA LEU A 221 -24.45 0.04 -20.90
C LEU A 221 -23.64 -0.35 -22.13
N TYR A 222 -23.31 -1.63 -22.29
CA TYR A 222 -22.51 -2.10 -23.41
C TYR A 222 -23.25 -2.00 -24.75
N GLU A 223 -24.56 -2.23 -24.77
CA GLU A 223 -25.43 -1.98 -25.93
C GLU A 223 -25.42 -0.50 -26.32
N LYS A 224 -25.61 0.40 -25.35
CA LYS A 224 -25.53 1.86 -25.59
C LYS A 224 -24.16 2.29 -26.08
N LEU A 225 -23.09 1.74 -25.50
CA LEU A 225 -21.71 2.00 -25.93
C LEU A 225 -21.48 1.56 -27.38
N THR A 226 -22.01 0.39 -27.76
CA THR A 226 -21.91 -0.15 -29.12
C THR A 226 -22.67 0.74 -30.12
N ALA A 227 -23.87 1.20 -29.76
CA ALA A 227 -24.64 2.13 -30.58
C ALA A 227 -23.89 3.45 -30.81
N ILE A 228 -23.32 4.04 -29.75
CA ILE A 228 -22.51 5.27 -29.84
C ILE A 228 -21.26 5.04 -30.71
N ALA A 229 -20.59 3.90 -30.55
CA ALA A 229 -19.42 3.56 -31.36
C ALA A 229 -19.76 3.48 -32.86
N ASN A 230 -20.90 2.87 -33.22
CA ASN A 230 -21.36 2.80 -34.60
C ASN A 230 -21.66 4.19 -35.17
N ILE A 231 -22.32 5.06 -34.40
CA ILE A 231 -22.61 6.45 -34.82
C ILE A 231 -21.32 7.22 -35.07
N ASN A 232 -20.36 7.16 -34.14
CA ASN A 232 -19.08 7.85 -34.28
C ASN A 232 -18.26 7.30 -35.45
N LEU A 233 -18.29 5.99 -35.68
CA LEU A 233 -17.70 5.37 -36.86
C LEU A 233 -18.28 5.92 -38.17
N THR A 234 -19.62 6.01 -38.26
CA THR A 234 -20.28 6.59 -39.44
C THR A 234 -19.97 8.08 -39.61
N ALA A 235 -19.72 8.80 -38.51
CA ALA A 235 -19.30 10.21 -38.53
C ALA A 235 -17.82 10.42 -38.92
N GLY A 236 -17.09 9.34 -39.27
CA GLY A 236 -15.70 9.44 -39.72
C GLY A 236 -14.68 9.48 -38.60
N MET A 237 -15.02 9.00 -37.40
CA MET A 237 -14.10 8.86 -36.26
C MET A 237 -13.53 7.42 -36.20
N PRO A 238 -12.41 7.11 -36.88
CA PRO A 238 -11.87 5.76 -36.99
C PRO A 238 -11.40 5.19 -35.64
N GLU A 239 -11.16 6.04 -34.64
CA GLU A 239 -10.79 5.64 -33.29
C GLU A 239 -11.87 4.80 -32.60
N TRP A 240 -13.12 4.87 -33.04
CA TRP A 240 -14.23 4.05 -32.55
C TRP A 240 -14.38 2.70 -33.25
N GLY A 241 -13.53 2.41 -34.24
CA GLY A 241 -13.51 1.15 -35.01
C GLY A 241 -13.33 -0.12 -34.20
N LYS A 242 -12.81 -0.01 -32.97
CA LYS A 242 -12.65 -1.14 -32.07
C LYS A 242 -12.89 -0.71 -30.62
N ILE A 243 -14.09 -0.97 -30.12
CA ILE A 243 -14.42 -0.85 -28.70
C ILE A 243 -13.86 -2.04 -27.89
N PRO A 244 -13.59 -1.85 -26.58
CA PRO A 244 -13.19 -2.94 -25.69
C PRO A 244 -14.27 -4.02 -25.60
N SER A 245 -13.88 -5.25 -25.23
CA SER A 245 -14.85 -6.32 -25.01
C SER A 245 -15.76 -6.05 -23.82
N TYR A 246 -16.95 -6.64 -23.82
CA TYR A 246 -17.91 -6.59 -22.71
C TYR A 246 -17.24 -6.88 -21.35
N GLN A 247 -16.46 -7.96 -21.26
CA GLN A 247 -15.75 -8.34 -20.03
C GLN A 247 -14.76 -7.27 -19.55
N THR A 248 -14.14 -6.53 -20.47
CA THR A 248 -13.24 -5.44 -20.13
C THR A 248 -14.02 -4.25 -19.56
N VAL A 249 -15.18 -3.94 -20.14
CA VAL A 249 -16.09 -2.88 -19.66
C VAL A 249 -16.64 -3.23 -18.27
N VAL A 250 -17.06 -4.47 -18.04
CA VAL A 250 -17.52 -4.95 -16.73
C VAL A 250 -16.44 -4.76 -15.67
N ARG A 251 -15.20 -5.17 -15.95
CA ARG A 251 -14.06 -4.97 -15.02
C ARG A 251 -13.81 -3.48 -14.77
N TYR A 252 -13.95 -2.64 -15.79
CA TYR A 252 -13.77 -1.21 -15.65
C TYR A 252 -14.84 -0.58 -14.75
N ILE A 253 -16.11 -0.98 -14.89
CA ILE A 253 -17.18 -0.52 -14.01
C ILE A 253 -16.93 -0.97 -12.57
N ASN A 254 -16.50 -2.22 -12.34
CA ASN A 254 -16.18 -2.68 -10.98
C ASN A 254 -15.06 -1.85 -10.36
N TYR A 255 -13.98 -1.60 -11.10
CA TYR A 255 -12.90 -0.71 -10.68
C TYR A 255 -13.41 0.71 -10.33
N LEU A 256 -14.30 1.29 -11.15
CA LEU A 256 -14.89 2.59 -10.85
C LEU A 256 -15.69 2.57 -9.53
N MET A 257 -16.42 1.50 -9.27
CA MET A 257 -17.25 1.39 -8.06
C MET A 257 -16.45 1.07 -6.80
N GLU A 258 -15.42 0.24 -6.90
CA GLU A 258 -14.71 -0.32 -5.75
C GLU A 258 -13.41 0.43 -5.44
N ASP A 259 -12.56 0.61 -6.44
CA ASP A 259 -11.22 1.17 -6.25
C ASP A 259 -11.22 2.71 -6.33
N GLU A 260 -12.02 3.29 -7.23
CA GLU A 260 -12.18 4.75 -7.37
C GLU A 260 -13.26 5.33 -6.45
N ASN A 261 -13.89 4.49 -5.61
CA ASN A 261 -14.91 4.89 -4.63
C ASN A 261 -16.09 5.70 -5.21
N MET A 262 -16.47 5.46 -6.48
CA MET A 262 -17.54 6.21 -7.16
C MET A 262 -18.95 5.69 -6.83
N ARG A 263 -19.10 4.78 -5.87
CA ARG A 263 -20.42 4.29 -5.40
C ARG A 263 -21.31 5.45 -4.92
N ASN A 264 -20.73 6.45 -4.28
CA ASN A 264 -21.46 7.63 -3.80
C ASN A 264 -22.04 8.45 -4.95
N ALA A 265 -21.26 8.65 -6.03
CA ALA A 265 -21.71 9.35 -7.23
C ALA A 265 -22.83 8.56 -7.94
N TYR A 266 -22.69 7.24 -8.03
CA TYR A 266 -23.73 6.37 -8.59
C TYR A 266 -25.01 6.38 -7.73
N PHE A 267 -24.88 6.36 -6.41
CA PHE A 267 -26.02 6.46 -5.49
C PHE A 267 -26.76 7.78 -5.66
N LEU A 268 -26.02 8.88 -5.77
CA LEU A 268 -26.58 10.20 -6.04
C LEU A 268 -27.35 10.23 -7.37
N ALA A 269 -26.77 9.69 -8.45
CA ALA A 269 -27.43 9.62 -9.75
C ALA A 269 -28.68 8.73 -9.75
N SER A 270 -28.67 7.61 -9.01
CA SER A 270 -29.79 6.65 -9.00
C SER A 270 -30.94 7.03 -8.08
N ARG A 271 -30.66 7.62 -6.91
CA ARG A 271 -31.65 7.89 -5.85
C ARG A 271 -31.93 9.38 -5.64
N GLY A 272 -31.15 10.25 -6.27
CA GLY A 272 -31.28 11.69 -6.18
C GLY A 272 -30.72 12.27 -4.88
N THR A 273 -30.72 13.60 -4.83
CA THR A 273 -30.08 14.40 -3.77
C THR A 273 -30.68 14.16 -2.39
N ARG A 274 -32.00 13.98 -2.28
CA ARG A 274 -32.68 13.78 -0.99
C ARG A 274 -32.24 12.48 -0.32
N GLU A 275 -32.31 11.36 -1.05
CA GLU A 275 -31.89 10.06 -0.49
C GLU A 275 -30.39 10.02 -0.24
N TYR A 276 -29.59 10.58 -1.15
CA TYR A 276 -28.14 10.69 -0.97
C TYR A 276 -27.81 11.45 0.31
N LYS A 277 -28.40 12.64 0.51
CA LYS A 277 -28.22 13.43 1.72
C LYS A 277 -28.57 12.62 2.95
N ASN A 278 -29.64 11.83 2.92
CA ASN A 278 -30.13 11.14 4.12
C ASN A 278 -29.33 9.87 4.46
N LYS A 279 -28.90 9.08 3.46
CA LYS A 279 -28.35 7.74 3.69
C LYS A 279 -26.84 7.63 3.47
N VAL A 280 -26.24 8.49 2.66
CA VAL A 280 -24.87 8.30 2.16
C VAL A 280 -23.97 9.51 2.43
N MET A 281 -24.49 10.72 2.30
CA MET A 281 -23.73 11.94 2.54
C MET A 281 -23.24 11.98 3.98
N VAL A 282 -21.93 12.16 4.15
CA VAL A 282 -21.35 12.42 5.47
C VAL A 282 -21.97 13.71 6.02
N LYS A 283 -22.72 13.59 7.12
CA LYS A 283 -23.42 14.71 7.77
C LYS A 283 -22.50 15.55 8.64
N GLY A 284 -21.44 14.93 9.14
CA GLY A 284 -20.40 15.55 9.93
C GLY A 284 -19.31 14.53 10.20
N SER A 285 -18.06 14.96 10.12
CA SER A 285 -16.93 14.19 10.64
C SER A 285 -16.69 14.68 12.06
N ARG A 286 -16.77 13.79 13.06
CA ARG A 286 -16.49 14.15 14.45
C ARG A 286 -15.06 13.77 14.78
N ASP A 287 -14.19 14.76 14.98
CA ASP A 287 -12.89 14.50 15.61
C ASP A 287 -13.08 14.34 17.12
N THR A 288 -13.21 13.10 17.57
CA THR A 288 -13.35 12.77 18.99
C THR A 288 -12.02 12.80 19.74
N LYS A 289 -10.87 12.83 19.03
CA LYS A 289 -9.54 12.80 19.65
C LYS A 289 -9.08 14.20 20.09
N GLY A 290 -9.56 15.24 19.41
CA GLY A 290 -9.32 16.64 19.79
C GLY A 290 -10.16 17.14 20.99
N LEU A 291 -11.24 16.44 21.35
CA LEU A 291 -12.12 16.84 22.45
C LEU A 291 -11.48 16.54 23.81
N GLN A 292 -11.68 17.41 24.81
CA GLN A 292 -11.40 17.11 26.22
C GLN A 292 -12.53 16.27 26.84
N VAL A 293 -12.23 15.50 27.89
CA VAL A 293 -13.27 14.79 28.67
C VAL A 293 -14.19 15.84 29.27
N MET A 294 -15.50 15.64 29.23
CA MET A 294 -16.51 16.60 29.68
C MET A 294 -16.51 17.91 28.90
N GLN A 295 -15.87 17.99 27.73
CA GLN A 295 -16.00 19.18 26.89
C GLN A 295 -17.38 19.25 26.23
N ILE A 296 -17.83 18.12 25.69
CA ILE A 296 -19.12 18.00 25.01
C ILE A 296 -19.86 16.80 25.55
N VAL A 297 -21.06 17.02 26.08
CA VAL A 297 -21.94 15.96 26.56
C VAL A 297 -23.25 16.00 25.79
N MET A 298 -23.70 14.84 25.32
CA MET A 298 -24.91 14.69 24.52
C MET A 298 -25.99 13.98 25.34
N GLY A 299 -27.17 14.58 25.41
CA GLY A 299 -28.38 14.01 25.99
C GLY A 299 -29.15 13.23 24.94
N ASP A 300 -29.58 12.03 25.30
CA ASP A 300 -30.38 11.16 24.42
C ASP A 300 -31.40 10.36 25.24
N GLU A 301 -32.45 9.91 24.55
CA GLU A 301 -33.49 9.05 25.08
C GLU A 301 -33.50 7.69 24.38
N HIS A 302 -33.45 6.61 25.16
CA HIS A 302 -33.53 5.26 24.64
C HIS A 302 -34.71 4.48 25.20
N THR A 303 -35.56 3.95 24.33
CA THR A 303 -36.62 3.02 24.69
C THR A 303 -36.08 1.59 24.71
N PHE A 304 -36.12 0.93 25.86
CA PHE A 304 -35.71 -0.47 25.94
C PHE A 304 -36.71 -1.41 25.28
N ASP A 305 -36.22 -2.42 24.55
CA ASP A 305 -37.06 -3.46 23.96
C ASP A 305 -37.33 -4.61 24.94
N CYS A 306 -37.82 -4.26 26.14
CA CYS A 306 -38.27 -5.22 27.14
C CYS A 306 -39.51 -4.71 27.88
N TRP A 307 -40.26 -5.63 28.49
CA TRP A 307 -41.44 -5.29 29.30
C TRP A 307 -41.09 -5.33 30.78
N VAL A 308 -41.46 -4.28 31.51
CA VAL A 308 -41.29 -4.19 32.96
C VAL A 308 -42.62 -3.88 33.65
N SER A 309 -42.80 -4.38 34.88
CA SER A 309 -43.94 -4.01 35.71
C SER A 309 -43.74 -2.61 36.31
N TYR A 310 -44.73 -1.74 36.12
CA TYR A 310 -44.71 -0.38 36.62
C TYR A 310 -45.96 -0.11 37.47
N LYS A 311 -45.75 0.36 38.70
CA LYS A 311 -46.81 0.77 39.61
C LYS A 311 -47.08 2.26 39.44
N GLN A 312 -48.26 2.60 38.93
CA GLN A 312 -48.69 3.99 38.78
C GLN A 312 -48.92 4.66 40.15
N PRO A 313 -48.92 6.01 40.23
CA PRO A 313 -49.21 6.74 41.46
C PRO A 313 -50.57 6.38 42.11
N ASN A 314 -51.55 5.97 41.29
CA ASN A 314 -52.86 5.50 41.76
C ASN A 314 -52.87 4.05 42.30
N GLY A 315 -51.71 3.39 42.34
CA GLY A 315 -51.54 2.02 42.84
C GLY A 315 -51.73 0.91 41.79
N LYS A 316 -52.21 1.21 40.59
CA LYS A 316 -52.42 0.22 39.51
C LYS A 316 -51.08 -0.24 38.93
N VAL A 317 -50.92 -1.55 38.76
CA VAL A 317 -49.74 -2.15 38.11
C VAL A 317 -50.04 -2.38 36.62
N ILE A 318 -49.16 -1.93 35.74
CA ILE A 318 -49.21 -2.13 34.29
C ILE A 318 -47.86 -2.60 33.76
N ALA A 319 -47.85 -3.25 32.60
CA ALA A 319 -46.61 -3.52 31.87
C ALA A 319 -46.29 -2.33 30.94
N ILE A 320 -45.04 -1.88 30.94
CA ILE A 320 -44.54 -0.79 30.07
C ILE A 320 -43.23 -1.20 29.41
N LYS A 321 -42.86 -0.51 28.32
CA LYS A 321 -41.47 -0.45 27.86
C LYS A 321 -40.82 0.75 28.56
N PRO A 322 -39.72 0.58 29.33
CA PRO A 322 -39.11 1.69 30.04
C PRO A 322 -38.22 2.52 29.12
N HIS A 323 -38.04 3.78 29.47
CA HIS A 323 -37.21 4.76 28.78
C HIS A 323 -36.01 5.14 29.64
N LEU A 324 -34.85 5.33 29.02
CA LEU A 324 -33.63 5.84 29.65
C LEU A 324 -33.34 7.24 29.12
N ALA A 325 -33.36 8.24 29.98
CA ALA A 325 -32.81 9.56 29.67
C ALA A 325 -31.37 9.62 30.19
N ALA A 326 -30.39 9.71 29.29
CA ALA A 326 -28.97 9.65 29.65
C ALA A 326 -28.14 10.76 29.01
N TRP A 327 -27.07 11.15 29.70
CA TRP A 327 -26.06 12.10 29.26
C TRP A 327 -24.75 11.37 29.01
N VAL A 328 -24.23 11.45 27.78
CA VAL A 328 -23.06 10.69 27.34
C VAL A 328 -21.93 11.65 26.95
N ASP A 329 -20.76 11.49 27.56
CA ASP A 329 -19.56 12.25 27.19
C ASP A 329 -19.09 11.84 25.77
N MET A 330 -18.90 12.81 24.89
CA MET A 330 -18.63 12.53 23.47
C MET A 330 -17.22 11.99 23.21
N ARG A 331 -16.27 12.26 24.10
CA ARG A 331 -14.90 11.74 24.01
C ARG A 331 -14.82 10.30 24.51
N SER A 332 -15.23 10.06 25.76
CA SER A 332 -15.07 8.77 26.44
C SER A 332 -16.21 7.79 26.20
N ARG A 333 -17.38 8.27 25.75
CA ARG A 333 -18.64 7.51 25.60
C ARG A 333 -19.20 6.98 26.92
N VAL A 334 -18.75 7.50 28.06
CA VAL A 334 -19.28 7.15 29.38
C VAL A 334 -20.61 7.86 29.61
N ILE A 335 -21.57 7.13 30.18
CA ILE A 335 -22.82 7.71 30.69
C ILE A 335 -22.49 8.44 31.99
N MET A 336 -22.63 9.75 31.97
CA MET A 336 -22.30 10.65 33.08
C MET A 336 -23.49 10.85 34.03
N GLY A 337 -24.71 10.76 33.51
CA GLY A 337 -25.92 10.82 34.32
C GLY A 337 -27.12 10.22 33.60
N ASP A 338 -27.90 9.41 34.31
CA ASP A 338 -28.99 8.63 33.76
C ASP A 338 -30.19 8.52 34.70
N VAL A 339 -31.39 8.52 34.13
CA VAL A 339 -32.64 8.24 34.83
C VAL A 339 -33.50 7.29 34.00
N LEU A 340 -33.91 6.18 34.61
CA LEU A 340 -34.87 5.25 34.03
C LEU A 340 -36.29 5.67 34.42
N CYS A 341 -37.17 5.80 33.43
CA CYS A 341 -38.50 6.37 33.59
C CYS A 341 -39.55 5.65 32.73
N LYS A 342 -40.83 5.93 33.00
CA LYS A 342 -41.94 5.45 32.16
C LYS A 342 -42.08 6.26 30.88
N ASP A 343 -42.08 7.58 31.03
CA ASP A 343 -42.15 8.55 29.94
C ASP A 343 -41.06 9.59 30.20
N ALA A 344 -40.21 9.88 29.23
CA ALA A 344 -39.24 10.96 29.37
C ALA A 344 -39.94 12.31 29.21
N ASN A 345 -39.64 13.24 30.11
CA ASN A 345 -40.13 14.61 30.07
C ASN A 345 -39.04 15.57 30.58
N SER A 346 -39.32 16.87 30.54
CA SER A 346 -38.34 17.89 30.95
C SER A 346 -37.87 17.74 32.40
N ASP A 347 -38.72 17.25 33.31
CA ASP A 347 -38.34 17.03 34.70
C ASP A 347 -37.38 15.85 34.85
N ILE A 348 -37.62 14.76 34.11
CA ILE A 348 -36.71 13.59 34.07
C ILE A 348 -35.37 13.98 33.46
N LEU A 349 -35.37 14.77 32.38
CA LEU A 349 -34.14 15.26 31.76
C LEU A 349 -33.35 16.18 32.70
N LYS A 350 -34.04 17.03 33.47
CA LYS A 350 -33.43 17.85 34.51
C LYS A 350 -32.83 16.99 35.61
N GLN A 351 -33.51 15.93 36.04
CA GLN A 351 -33.00 14.99 37.05
C GLN A 351 -31.74 14.26 36.56
N SER A 352 -31.73 13.75 35.33
CA SER A 352 -30.54 13.10 34.75
C SER A 352 -29.38 14.07 34.59
N LEU A 353 -29.65 15.35 34.27
CA LEU A 353 -28.63 16.39 34.18
C LEU A 353 -28.05 16.73 35.56
N LEU A 354 -28.89 16.83 36.60
CA LEU A 354 -28.40 17.04 37.96
C LEU A 354 -27.55 15.86 38.42
N LYS A 355 -27.96 14.62 38.11
CA LYS A 355 -27.15 13.42 38.38
C LYS A 355 -25.80 13.47 37.67
N MET A 356 -25.77 13.95 36.43
CA MET A 356 -24.53 14.19 35.69
C MET A 356 -23.61 15.20 36.38
N ILE A 357 -24.15 16.34 36.82
CA ILE A 357 -23.36 17.42 37.43
C ILE A 357 -22.79 17.01 38.80
N TYR A 358 -23.62 16.35 39.62
CA TYR A 358 -23.33 16.13 41.04
C TYR A 358 -22.88 14.71 41.42
N SER A 359 -22.82 13.77 40.48
CA SER A 359 -22.26 12.43 40.74
C SER A 359 -20.72 12.46 40.79
N GLU A 360 -20.09 11.33 41.14
CA GLU A 360 -18.65 11.15 40.96
C GLU A 360 -18.41 10.22 39.76
N PRO A 361 -17.61 10.60 38.76
CA PRO A 361 -16.72 11.78 38.73
C PRO A 361 -17.41 13.13 38.45
N GLY A 362 -18.61 13.14 37.88
CA GLY A 362 -19.46 14.32 37.65
C GLY A 362 -18.79 15.54 36.99
N GLY A 363 -19.47 16.68 37.05
CA GLY A 363 -18.95 17.96 36.56
C GLY A 363 -19.86 18.69 35.56
N VAL A 364 -19.50 19.94 35.26
CA VAL A 364 -20.23 20.80 34.32
C VAL A 364 -19.48 20.83 33.00
N PRO A 365 -20.10 20.40 31.88
CA PRO A 365 -19.44 20.40 30.59
C PRO A 365 -19.40 21.79 29.95
N GLU A 366 -18.50 21.98 28.98
CA GLU A 366 -18.42 23.24 28.21
C GLU A 366 -19.65 23.40 27.29
N TYR A 367 -20.07 22.31 26.64
CA TYR A 367 -21.25 22.29 25.77
C TYR A 367 -22.18 21.11 26.10
N LEU A 368 -23.47 21.41 26.17
CA LEU A 368 -24.56 20.43 26.22
C LEU A 368 -25.28 20.39 24.87
N TYR A 369 -25.44 19.20 24.31
CA TYR A 369 -26.26 18.99 23.13
C TYR A 369 -27.43 18.08 23.45
N ILE A 370 -28.62 18.47 23.00
CA ILE A 370 -29.79 17.60 22.91
C ILE A 370 -30.23 17.71 21.45
N ASP A 371 -30.30 16.58 20.76
CA ASP A 371 -30.74 16.59 19.37
C ASP A 371 -32.27 16.64 19.32
N TYR A 372 -32.82 17.79 18.96
CA TYR A 372 -34.26 17.99 18.75
C TYR A 372 -34.64 17.94 17.27
N THR A 373 -33.85 17.29 16.42
CA THR A 373 -34.11 17.25 14.98
C THR A 373 -34.95 16.05 14.54
N ASP A 374 -36.27 16.13 14.76
CA ASP A 374 -37.22 15.52 13.80
C ASP A 374 -37.33 16.35 12.50
N VAL A 375 -36.65 17.51 12.46
CA VAL A 375 -36.52 18.36 11.27
C VAL A 375 -35.05 18.70 11.06
N LEU A 376 -34.54 18.34 9.89
CA LEU A 376 -33.21 18.65 9.34
C LEU A 376 -32.94 20.18 9.30
N THR A 377 -32.64 20.78 10.44
CA THR A 377 -32.04 22.11 10.53
C THR A 377 -30.73 22.00 11.31
N ILE A 378 -29.64 21.99 10.55
CA ILE A 378 -28.27 22.03 11.03
C ILE A 378 -28.02 23.44 11.59
N PRO A 379 -27.55 23.61 12.83
CA PRO A 379 -26.82 24.82 13.20
C PRO A 379 -25.42 24.72 12.60
N THR A 380 -25.10 25.64 11.70
CA THR A 380 -23.74 25.89 11.22
C THR A 380 -22.84 26.32 12.38
N PHE A 381 -21.74 25.59 12.58
CA PHE A 381 -20.51 26.11 13.17
C PHE A 381 -19.34 25.68 12.30
#